data_AF-A0A813KFZ2-F1
#
_entry.id   AF-A0A813KFZ2-F1
#
_cell.length_a   1.000
_cell.length_b   1.000
_cell.length_c   1.000
_cell.angle_alpha   90.00
_cell.angle_beta   90.00
_cell.angle_gamma   90.00
#
_symmetry.space_group_name_H-M   'P 1'
#
loop_
_entity.id
_entity.type
_entity.pdbx_description
1 polymer ?
#
loop_
_entity_poly.entity_id
_entity_poly.type
_entity_poly.pdbx_seq_one_letter_code
_entity_poly.pdbx_strand_id
1 'polypeptide(L)'
;MEALQRGDAANIDKACCQAQHAGLGKARIDAARRQLDRMQSQQAGSKNAVVHQIEAALLVGSTESHNKLAQLLARVLIQHNLGPALPRLLELLNKQGSVFNAPHSRTYSLKSSADYGLRGGKPYYKPCGWLRFAVNVGDFHLFKDWCVAYHGTASSKLIPILLKGLRRPGEDGVDISHGQAYSKTRKTIYLSPSIEYAAFPVYANMFPLDEKNHWAQLVLQCRVRPGAFQEMRGSLGNKYWPKHVRFDPNFESVSGLEWLLESPDDIAVVGLMMREFGPKADAAVHGELVRKVCEGAQGPEFEWTRLRAAEYE
;
A
#
# COMPACT_ATOMS: atom_id res chain seq x y z
N MET A 1 22.04 -7.64 -9.65
CA MET A 1 20.75 -7.73 -10.38
C MET A 1 20.75 -8.85 -11.39
N GLU A 2 21.71 -8.91 -12.33
CA GLU A 2 21.77 -10.02 -13.30
C GLU A 2 21.93 -11.41 -12.66
N ALA A 3 22.74 -11.53 -11.60
CA ALA A 3 22.89 -12.79 -10.86
C ALA A 3 21.58 -13.23 -10.18
N LEU A 4 20.79 -12.26 -9.67
CA LEU A 4 19.45 -12.50 -9.12
C LEU A 4 18.47 -12.97 -10.21
N GLN A 5 18.50 -12.34 -11.39
CA GLN A 5 17.67 -12.74 -12.52
C GLN A 5 17.99 -14.15 -13.04
N ARG A 6 19.26 -14.55 -12.99
CA ARG A 6 19.73 -15.88 -13.39
C ARG A 6 19.54 -16.95 -12.32
N GLY A 7 19.26 -16.57 -11.08
CA GLY A 7 19.09 -17.51 -9.97
C GLY A 7 20.38 -18.27 -9.60
N ASP A 8 21.55 -17.68 -9.80
CA ASP A 8 22.83 -18.32 -9.50
C ASP A 8 23.29 -17.97 -8.08
N ALA A 9 23.09 -18.92 -7.15
CA ALA A 9 23.35 -18.73 -5.73
C ALA A 9 24.80 -18.29 -5.42
N ALA A 10 25.79 -18.92 -6.05
CA ALA A 10 27.20 -18.63 -5.82
C ALA A 10 27.56 -17.23 -6.34
N ASN A 11 27.04 -16.87 -7.52
CA ASN A 11 27.26 -15.54 -8.08
C ASN A 11 26.52 -14.43 -7.31
N ILE A 12 25.38 -14.73 -6.67
CA ILE A 12 24.68 -13.76 -5.82
C ILE A 12 25.49 -13.43 -4.57
N ASP A 13 26.00 -14.43 -3.85
CA ASP A 13 26.80 -14.17 -2.63
C ASP A 13 28.11 -13.43 -2.97
N LYS A 14 28.81 -13.88 -4.03
CA LYS A 14 29.99 -13.18 -4.54
C LYS A 14 29.69 -11.72 -4.89
N ALA A 15 28.59 -11.46 -5.60
CA ALA A 15 28.17 -10.10 -5.94
C ALA A 15 27.81 -9.27 -4.70
N CYS A 16 27.20 -9.86 -3.67
CA CYS A 16 26.90 -9.18 -2.41
C CYS A 16 28.19 -8.77 -1.67
N CYS A 17 29.17 -9.67 -1.58
CA CYS A 17 30.48 -9.38 -0.98
C CYS A 17 31.21 -8.26 -1.74
N GLN A 18 31.24 -8.33 -3.08
CA GLN A 18 31.81 -7.28 -3.92
C GLN A 18 31.10 -5.93 -3.74
N ALA A 19 29.77 -5.95 -3.71
CA ALA A 19 28.96 -4.75 -3.50
C ALA A 19 29.22 -4.10 -2.13
N GLN A 20 29.39 -4.91 -1.09
CA GLN A 20 29.73 -4.47 0.25
C GLN A 20 31.10 -3.77 0.28
N HIS A 21 32.11 -4.35 -0.36
CA HIS A 21 33.44 -3.72 -0.50
C HIS A 21 33.39 -2.43 -1.33
N ALA A 22 32.51 -2.35 -2.32
CA ALA A 22 32.31 -1.16 -3.15
C ALA A 22 31.45 -0.06 -2.48
N GLY A 23 31.00 -0.26 -1.23
CA GLY A 23 30.19 0.73 -0.51
C GLY A 23 28.76 0.89 -1.04
N LEU A 24 28.22 -0.11 -1.76
CA LEU A 24 26.82 -0.09 -2.15
C LEU A 24 25.90 -0.11 -0.92
N GLY A 25 24.75 0.55 -1.02
CA GLY A 25 23.82 0.72 0.10
C GLY A 25 23.38 -0.60 0.72
N LYS A 26 23.57 -0.72 2.05
CA LYS A 26 23.26 -1.91 2.86
C LYS A 26 21.89 -2.53 2.56
N ALA A 27 20.86 -1.70 2.40
CA ALA A 27 19.49 -2.18 2.12
C ALA A 27 19.38 -3.01 0.83
N ARG A 28 20.15 -2.69 -0.23
CA ARG A 28 20.15 -3.48 -1.47
C ARG A 28 20.85 -4.81 -1.30
N ILE A 29 21.95 -4.82 -0.55
CA ILE A 29 22.73 -6.03 -0.26
C ILE A 29 21.89 -6.97 0.62
N ASP A 30 21.26 -6.45 1.67
CA ASP A 30 20.38 -7.23 2.56
C ASP A 30 19.20 -7.84 1.80
N ALA A 31 18.60 -7.10 0.87
CA ALA A 31 17.53 -7.61 0.01
C ALA A 31 18.03 -8.76 -0.89
N ALA A 32 19.22 -8.63 -1.49
CA ALA A 32 19.80 -9.66 -2.34
C ALA A 32 20.18 -10.93 -1.55
N ARG A 33 20.79 -10.79 -0.36
CA ARG A 33 21.11 -11.93 0.53
C ARG A 33 19.84 -12.67 0.96
N ARG A 34 18.77 -11.97 1.32
CA ARG A 34 17.50 -12.63 1.66
C ARG A 34 16.83 -13.33 0.47
N GLN A 35 16.97 -12.79 -0.75
CA GLN A 35 16.55 -13.51 -1.95
C GLN A 35 17.34 -14.81 -2.15
N LEU A 36 18.65 -14.80 -1.85
CA LEU A 36 19.48 -16.01 -1.83
C LEU A 36 18.98 -17.02 -0.79
N ASP A 37 18.71 -16.58 0.44
CA ASP A 37 18.18 -17.44 1.51
C ASP A 37 16.83 -18.08 1.11
N ARG A 38 15.96 -17.34 0.40
CA ARG A 38 14.71 -17.88 -0.17
C ARG A 38 15.00 -19.03 -1.14
N MET A 39 15.96 -18.86 -2.05
CA MET A 39 16.31 -19.87 -3.04
C MET A 39 16.83 -21.15 -2.38
N GLN A 40 17.58 -21.02 -1.28
CA GLN A 40 18.10 -22.14 -0.52
C GLN A 40 17.02 -22.82 0.34
N SER A 41 16.10 -22.05 0.93
CA SER A 41 15.05 -22.56 1.84
C SER A 41 13.85 -23.21 1.14
N GLN A 42 13.69 -23.04 -0.18
CA GLN A 42 12.65 -23.72 -0.96
C GLN A 42 12.70 -25.25 -0.88
N GLN A 43 13.79 -25.84 -0.38
CA GLN A 43 13.92 -27.29 -0.18
C GLN A 43 13.25 -27.83 1.11
N ALA A 44 12.79 -26.97 2.04
CA ALA A 44 12.44 -27.39 3.40
C ALA A 44 10.94 -27.46 3.75
N GLY A 45 10.01 -27.13 2.84
CA GLY A 45 8.55 -27.38 3.01
C GLY A 45 7.83 -26.78 4.24
N SER A 46 8.47 -25.89 5.01
CA SER A 46 7.95 -25.37 6.28
C SER A 46 7.03 -24.14 6.11
N LYS A 47 6.14 -23.88 7.09
CA LYS A 47 5.39 -22.60 7.20
C LYS A 47 6.31 -21.37 7.12
N ASN A 48 7.52 -21.47 7.66
CA ASN A 48 8.51 -20.40 7.57
C ASN A 48 8.96 -20.15 6.13
N ALA A 49 8.96 -21.17 5.26
CA ALA A 49 9.30 -21.01 3.85
C ALA A 49 8.29 -20.11 3.11
N VAL A 50 7.00 -20.19 3.46
CA VAL A 50 5.96 -19.31 2.88
C VAL A 50 6.19 -17.86 3.30
N VAL A 51 6.50 -17.62 4.58
CA VAL A 51 6.86 -16.26 5.08
C VAL A 51 8.05 -15.71 4.31
N HIS A 52 9.13 -16.49 4.20
CA HIS A 52 10.32 -16.05 3.47
C HIS A 52 10.07 -15.83 1.98
N GLN A 53 9.19 -16.61 1.35
CA GLN A 53 8.84 -16.40 -0.06
C GLN A 53 8.13 -15.07 -0.30
N ILE A 54 7.14 -14.74 0.54
CA ILE A 54 6.39 -13.49 0.44
C ILE A 54 7.28 -12.31 0.83
N GLU A 55 8.04 -12.43 1.92
CA GLU A 55 9.01 -11.42 2.33
C GLU A 55 9.97 -11.10 1.18
N ALA A 56 10.60 -12.11 0.58
CA ALA A 56 11.55 -11.91 -0.49
C ALA A 56 10.93 -11.30 -1.77
N ALA A 57 9.64 -11.52 -2.02
CA ALA A 57 8.90 -10.83 -3.07
C ALA A 57 8.60 -9.35 -2.73
N LEU A 58 8.48 -9.03 -1.44
CA LEU A 58 8.29 -7.68 -0.94
C LEU A 58 9.60 -6.91 -0.74
N LEU A 59 10.74 -7.60 -0.70
CA LEU A 59 12.07 -7.00 -0.59
C LEU A 59 12.43 -6.26 -1.86
N VAL A 60 11.97 -5.01 -1.93
CA VAL A 60 12.25 -4.10 -3.04
C VAL A 60 13.61 -3.42 -2.91
N GLY A 61 14.33 -3.61 -1.80
CA GLY A 61 15.71 -3.13 -1.60
C GLY A 61 15.90 -1.63 -1.78
N SER A 62 14.82 -0.85 -1.72
CA SER A 62 14.84 0.57 -2.06
C SER A 62 15.38 1.41 -0.89
N THR A 63 14.93 1.12 0.33
CA THR A 63 15.43 1.71 1.59
C THR A 63 15.37 0.67 2.71
N GLU A 64 16.01 0.97 3.85
CA GLU A 64 15.92 0.14 5.05
C GLU A 64 14.47 0.01 5.55
N SER A 65 13.70 1.11 5.56
CA SER A 65 12.29 1.10 5.95
C SER A 65 11.44 0.20 5.05
N HIS A 66 11.72 0.14 3.72
CA HIS A 66 11.05 -0.83 2.84
C HIS A 66 11.34 -2.27 3.23
N ASN A 67 12.59 -2.62 3.56
CA ASN A 67 12.95 -3.98 3.92
C ASN A 67 12.35 -4.39 5.27
N LYS A 68 12.38 -3.49 6.27
CA LYS A 68 11.73 -3.70 7.56
C LYS A 68 10.23 -3.96 7.38
N LEU A 69 9.57 -3.15 6.55
CA LEU A 69 8.14 -3.28 6.34
C LEU A 69 7.75 -4.45 5.43
N ALA A 70 8.62 -4.85 4.50
CA ALA A 70 8.43 -6.07 3.72
C ALA A 70 8.28 -7.29 4.63
N GLN A 71 9.10 -7.39 5.68
CA GLN A 71 9.00 -8.46 6.68
C GLN A 71 7.66 -8.44 7.42
N LEU A 72 7.25 -7.26 7.87
CA LEU A 72 6.02 -7.11 8.64
C LEU A 72 4.78 -7.35 7.77
N LEU A 73 4.78 -6.82 6.55
CA LEU A 73 3.71 -7.04 5.58
C LEU A 73 3.62 -8.51 5.17
N ALA A 74 4.74 -9.23 5.00
CA ALA A 74 4.71 -10.67 4.75
C ALA A 74 3.99 -11.44 5.87
N ARG A 75 4.25 -11.08 7.13
CA ARG A 75 3.56 -11.68 8.29
C ARG A 75 2.07 -11.38 8.29
N VAL A 76 1.69 -10.13 8.03
CA VAL A 76 0.28 -9.68 7.97
C VAL A 76 -0.46 -10.39 6.85
N LEU A 77 0.15 -10.48 5.67
CA LEU A 77 -0.40 -11.20 4.53
C LEU A 77 -0.70 -12.65 4.91
N ILE A 78 0.22 -13.32 5.62
CA ILE A 78 0.01 -14.70 6.07
C ILE A 78 -1.07 -14.77 7.13
N GLN A 79 -0.98 -13.97 8.19
CA GLN A 79 -1.90 -14.03 9.33
C GLN A 79 -3.36 -13.76 8.92
N HIS A 80 -3.59 -12.78 8.06
CA HIS A 80 -4.93 -12.34 7.69
C HIS A 80 -5.48 -12.99 6.41
N ASN A 81 -4.65 -13.71 5.65
CA ASN A 81 -5.05 -14.28 4.36
C ASN A 81 -4.70 -15.77 4.21
N LEU A 82 -4.72 -16.56 5.29
CA LEU A 82 -4.54 -18.04 5.24
C LEU A 82 -5.58 -18.79 4.38
N GLY A 83 -6.51 -18.09 3.75
CA GLY A 83 -7.52 -18.66 2.87
C GLY A 83 -7.01 -19.08 1.49
N PRO A 84 -7.93 -19.45 0.57
CA PRO A 84 -7.60 -19.99 -0.76
C PRO A 84 -6.85 -19.01 -1.68
N ALA A 85 -6.75 -17.74 -1.32
CA ALA A 85 -6.01 -16.73 -2.06
C ALA A 85 -4.49 -16.87 -1.91
N LEU A 86 -4.01 -17.35 -0.75
CA LEU A 86 -2.58 -17.45 -0.47
C LEU A 86 -1.85 -18.42 -1.41
N PRO A 87 -2.33 -19.67 -1.65
CA PRO A 87 -1.71 -20.56 -2.62
C PRO A 87 -1.60 -19.95 -4.03
N ARG A 88 -2.62 -19.21 -4.47
CA ARG A 88 -2.62 -18.52 -5.76
C ARG A 88 -1.59 -17.40 -5.83
N LEU A 89 -1.40 -16.67 -4.72
CA LEU A 89 -0.33 -15.67 -4.62
C LEU A 89 1.05 -16.33 -4.74
N LEU A 90 1.28 -17.45 -4.05
CA LEU A 90 2.55 -18.17 -4.15
C LEU A 90 2.80 -18.70 -5.57
N GLU A 91 1.76 -19.22 -6.23
CA GLU A 91 1.84 -19.62 -7.63
C GLU A 91 2.21 -18.43 -8.54
N LEU A 92 1.59 -17.28 -8.33
CA LEU A 92 1.89 -16.05 -9.08
C LEU A 92 3.34 -15.61 -8.84
N LEU A 93 3.80 -15.61 -7.59
CA LEU A 93 5.17 -15.27 -7.22
C LEU A 93 6.19 -16.22 -7.85
N ASN A 94 5.87 -17.51 -7.95
CA ASN A 94 6.72 -18.50 -8.61
C ASN A 94 6.77 -18.30 -10.13
N LYS A 95 5.65 -17.94 -10.76
CA LYS A 95 5.55 -17.72 -12.21
C LYS A 95 6.17 -16.40 -12.68
N GLN A 96 5.88 -15.31 -11.97
CA GLN A 96 6.26 -13.95 -12.38
C GLN A 96 7.49 -13.42 -11.64
N GLY A 97 8.01 -14.17 -10.66
CA GLY A 97 9.15 -13.80 -9.83
C GLY A 97 8.81 -12.78 -8.73
N SER A 98 8.07 -11.72 -9.06
CA SER A 98 7.65 -10.68 -8.12
C SER A 98 6.33 -10.02 -8.51
N VAL A 99 5.44 -9.86 -7.53
CA VAL A 99 4.23 -9.02 -7.61
C VAL A 99 4.58 -7.53 -7.53
N PHE A 100 5.76 -7.19 -7.02
CA PHE A 100 6.20 -5.81 -6.83
C PHE A 100 7.35 -5.43 -7.75
N ASN A 101 7.30 -4.21 -8.28
CA ASN A 101 8.31 -3.64 -9.17
C ASN A 101 9.26 -2.74 -8.38
N ALA A 102 10.31 -3.35 -7.81
CA ALA A 102 11.26 -2.70 -6.94
C ALA A 102 11.82 -1.36 -7.44
N PRO A 103 12.27 -1.22 -8.71
CA PRO A 103 12.71 0.07 -9.27
C PRO A 103 11.72 1.24 -9.16
N HIS A 104 10.42 0.97 -9.05
CA HIS A 104 9.39 2.01 -8.97
C HIS A 104 8.84 2.22 -7.55
N SER A 105 9.27 1.41 -6.58
CA SER A 105 8.99 1.60 -5.16
C SER A 105 9.75 2.81 -4.63
N ARG A 106 9.15 3.55 -3.69
CA ARG A 106 9.74 4.80 -3.20
C ARG A 106 9.21 5.24 -1.85
N THR A 107 10.02 6.04 -1.19
CA THR A 107 9.65 6.80 0.01
C THR A 107 9.23 8.21 -0.40
N TYR A 108 8.04 8.63 0.02
CA TYR A 108 7.57 9.98 -0.22
C TYR A 108 7.95 10.89 0.95
N SER A 109 8.94 11.75 0.69
CA SER A 109 9.47 12.67 1.71
C SER A 109 8.40 13.58 2.31
N LEU A 110 8.59 13.93 3.58
CA LEU A 110 7.73 14.85 4.35
C LEU A 110 7.82 16.31 3.92
N LYS A 111 8.78 16.67 3.06
CA LYS A 111 8.89 18.02 2.49
C LYS A 111 7.56 18.41 1.86
N SER A 112 7.20 19.69 1.95
CA SER A 112 5.90 20.25 1.53
C SER A 112 5.39 19.68 0.20
N SER A 113 4.07 19.54 0.14
CA SER A 113 3.29 18.93 -0.94
C SER A 113 3.73 19.44 -2.30
N ALA A 114 4.48 18.60 -3.01
CA ALA A 114 4.77 18.85 -4.41
C ALA A 114 3.52 18.45 -5.20
N ASP A 115 2.89 19.42 -5.86
CA ASP A 115 2.01 19.13 -6.98
C ASP A 115 2.84 18.47 -8.08
N TYR A 116 2.51 17.21 -8.42
CA TYR A 116 3.15 16.48 -9.52
C TYR A 116 2.52 16.79 -10.88
N GLY A 117 1.67 17.81 -10.92
CA GLY A 117 0.93 18.28 -12.08
C GLY A 117 -0.31 17.45 -12.34
N LEU A 118 -0.82 17.58 -13.56
CA LEU A 118 -2.02 16.87 -13.98
C LEU A 118 -1.70 15.43 -14.42
N ARG A 119 -2.59 14.50 -14.09
CA ARG A 119 -2.68 13.16 -14.66
C ARG A 119 -4.13 12.91 -15.01
N GLY A 120 -4.41 12.60 -16.28
CA GLY A 120 -5.78 12.42 -16.77
C GLY A 120 -6.66 13.67 -16.63
N GLY A 121 -6.04 14.86 -16.62
CA GLY A 121 -6.74 16.13 -16.39
C GLY A 121 -7.07 16.44 -14.92
N LYS A 122 -6.63 15.61 -13.97
CA LYS A 122 -6.80 15.82 -12.52
C LYS A 122 -5.46 16.08 -11.82
N PRO A 123 -5.42 16.93 -10.79
CA PRO A 123 -4.20 17.16 -10.04
C PRO A 123 -3.74 15.89 -9.34
N TYR A 124 -2.43 15.67 -9.31
CA TYR A 124 -1.81 14.58 -8.57
C TYR A 124 -0.84 15.15 -7.55
N TYR A 125 -1.21 15.08 -6.27
CA TYR A 125 -0.36 15.53 -5.19
C TYR A 125 0.55 14.42 -4.67
N LYS A 126 1.77 14.78 -4.28
CA LYS A 126 2.71 13.87 -3.63
C LYS A 126 2.09 13.32 -2.32
N PRO A 127 2.00 11.98 -2.14
CA PRO A 127 1.52 11.38 -0.89
C PRO A 127 2.60 11.43 0.20
N CYS A 128 2.89 12.61 0.72
CA CYS A 128 3.88 12.84 1.78
C CYS A 128 3.63 11.92 2.98
N GLY A 129 4.67 11.33 3.55
CA GLY A 129 4.49 10.49 4.75
C GLY A 129 4.17 9.02 4.44
N TRP A 130 4.20 8.62 3.18
CA TRP A 130 3.87 7.25 2.76
C TRP A 130 5.05 6.51 2.13
N LEU A 131 5.06 5.21 2.32
CA LEU A 131 5.90 4.29 1.54
C LEU A 131 5.06 3.66 0.44
N ARG A 132 5.67 3.47 -0.73
CA ARG A 132 5.02 2.84 -1.87
C ARG A 132 5.80 1.62 -2.31
N PHE A 133 5.13 0.49 -2.27
CA PHE A 133 5.52 -0.74 -2.94
C PHE A 133 4.84 -0.73 -4.32
N ALA A 134 5.61 -0.52 -5.39
CA ALA A 134 5.05 -0.51 -6.73
C ALA A 134 4.51 -1.90 -7.08
N VAL A 135 3.26 -2.00 -7.53
CA VAL A 135 2.72 -3.27 -8.04
C VAL A 135 3.20 -3.43 -9.48
N ASN A 136 3.62 -4.64 -9.83
CA ASN A 136 3.97 -4.99 -11.19
C ASN A 136 2.67 -5.13 -12.00
N VAL A 137 2.51 -4.25 -12.97
CA VAL A 137 1.32 -4.17 -13.80
C VAL A 137 1.77 -4.31 -15.25
N GLY A 138 1.12 -5.23 -15.97
CA GLY A 138 1.35 -5.39 -17.40
C GLY A 138 1.07 -4.09 -18.14
N ASP A 139 1.90 -3.77 -19.13
CA ASP A 139 1.71 -2.64 -20.04
C ASP A 139 1.45 -1.28 -19.35
N PHE A 140 2.28 -0.92 -18.35
CA PHE A 140 2.17 0.36 -17.61
C PHE A 140 1.99 1.60 -18.49
N HIS A 141 2.55 1.57 -19.70
CA HIS A 141 2.44 2.66 -20.66
C HIS A 141 0.99 2.97 -21.08
N LEU A 142 0.06 2.01 -21.00
CA LEU A 142 -1.36 2.19 -21.34
C LEU A 142 -2.11 3.12 -20.38
N PHE A 143 -1.64 3.22 -19.14
CA PHE A 143 -2.31 3.96 -18.07
C PHE A 143 -1.38 4.96 -17.36
N LYS A 144 -0.19 5.23 -17.90
CA LYS A 144 0.75 6.21 -17.33
C LYS A 144 0.13 7.62 -17.20
N ASP A 145 -0.77 7.97 -18.12
CA ASP A 145 -1.42 9.28 -18.22
C ASP A 145 -2.82 9.30 -17.60
N TRP A 146 -3.30 8.19 -17.06
CA TRP A 146 -4.57 8.12 -16.34
C TRP A 146 -4.50 8.85 -15.00
N CYS A 147 -5.67 9.28 -14.50
CA CYS A 147 -5.81 9.93 -13.19
C CYS A 147 -5.20 9.06 -12.09
N VAL A 148 -4.69 9.70 -11.03
CA VAL A 148 -4.23 8.99 -9.83
C VAL A 148 -5.31 9.09 -8.76
N ALA A 149 -5.67 7.95 -8.18
CA ALA A 149 -6.60 7.88 -7.06
C ALA A 149 -6.17 6.80 -6.07
N TYR A 150 -6.88 6.72 -4.95
CA TYR A 150 -6.55 5.87 -3.82
C TYR A 150 -7.77 5.10 -3.33
N HIS A 151 -7.57 3.86 -2.91
CA HIS A 151 -8.59 2.99 -2.33
C HIS A 151 -8.14 2.53 -0.95
N GLY A 152 -8.87 2.94 0.09
CA GLY A 152 -8.72 2.37 1.42
C GLY A 152 -9.23 0.93 1.43
N THR A 153 -8.51 0.03 2.09
CA THR A 153 -8.97 -1.36 2.22
C THR A 153 -8.46 -1.99 3.52
N ALA A 154 -9.14 -3.05 3.96
CA ALA A 154 -8.66 -3.87 5.06
C ALA A 154 -7.51 -4.78 4.61
N SER A 155 -6.55 -5.07 5.50
CA SER A 155 -5.40 -5.93 5.21
C SER A 155 -5.79 -7.34 4.75
N SER A 156 -6.94 -7.85 5.20
CA SER A 156 -7.52 -9.14 4.80
C SER A 156 -8.07 -9.18 3.37
N LYS A 157 -8.22 -8.02 2.72
CA LYS A 157 -8.67 -7.91 1.32
C LYS A 157 -7.51 -7.66 0.35
N LEU A 158 -6.29 -7.45 0.87
CA LEU A 158 -5.13 -7.11 0.05
C LEU A 158 -4.77 -8.20 -0.97
N ILE A 159 -4.64 -9.47 -0.57
CA ILE A 159 -4.26 -10.54 -1.52
C ILE A 159 -5.30 -10.71 -2.64
N PRO A 160 -6.61 -10.82 -2.35
CA PRO A 160 -7.62 -10.87 -3.42
C PRO A 160 -7.50 -9.71 -4.42
N ILE A 161 -7.27 -8.49 -3.94
CA ILE A 161 -7.14 -7.32 -4.82
C ILE A 161 -5.84 -7.36 -5.64
N LEU A 162 -4.71 -7.77 -5.06
CA LEU A 162 -3.45 -7.94 -5.80
C LEU A 162 -3.56 -9.00 -6.90
N LEU A 163 -4.36 -10.04 -6.68
CA LEU A 163 -4.54 -11.14 -7.65
C LEU A 163 -5.55 -10.82 -8.75
N LYS A 164 -6.64 -10.11 -8.42
CA LYS A 164 -7.79 -9.94 -9.30
C LYS A 164 -8.05 -8.50 -9.73
N GLY A 165 -7.30 -7.53 -9.20
CA GLY A 165 -7.65 -6.11 -9.27
C GLY A 165 -8.78 -5.76 -8.31
N LEU A 166 -9.21 -4.49 -8.36
CA LEU A 166 -10.39 -4.06 -7.62
C LEU A 166 -11.64 -4.60 -8.31
N ARG A 167 -12.53 -5.22 -7.53
CA ARG A 167 -13.78 -5.81 -8.00
C ARG A 167 -14.96 -5.12 -7.35
N ARG A 168 -16.09 -5.15 -8.03
CA ARG A 168 -17.32 -4.57 -7.50
C ARG A 168 -17.86 -5.43 -6.36
N PRO A 169 -18.51 -4.84 -5.36
CA PRO A 169 -19.28 -5.59 -4.37
C PRO A 169 -20.26 -6.57 -5.04
N GLY A 170 -20.28 -7.81 -4.56
CA GLY A 170 -21.11 -8.90 -5.09
C GLY A 170 -20.54 -9.61 -6.32
N GLU A 171 -19.37 -9.22 -6.83
CA GLU A 171 -18.65 -9.93 -7.90
C GLU A 171 -17.46 -10.70 -7.33
N ASP A 172 -17.07 -11.84 -7.94
CA ASP A 172 -15.87 -12.61 -7.59
C ASP A 172 -15.72 -13.01 -6.10
N GLY A 173 -16.83 -13.08 -5.37
CA GLY A 173 -16.88 -13.36 -3.93
C GLY A 173 -16.55 -12.16 -3.04
N VAL A 174 -16.60 -10.93 -3.58
CA VAL A 174 -16.50 -9.70 -2.79
C VAL A 174 -17.81 -9.47 -2.05
N ASP A 175 -17.73 -9.38 -0.72
CA ASP A 175 -18.88 -9.11 0.14
C ASP A 175 -19.50 -7.76 -0.21
N ILE A 176 -20.84 -7.69 -0.14
CA ILE A 176 -21.55 -6.41 -0.21
C ILE A 176 -21.40 -5.74 1.15
N SER A 177 -20.41 -4.87 1.29
CA SER A 177 -20.23 -4.08 2.51
C SER A 177 -21.23 -2.92 2.57
N HIS A 178 -21.57 -2.50 3.80
CA HIS A 178 -22.26 -1.24 4.04
C HIS A 178 -21.42 -0.06 3.49
N GLY A 179 -22.06 1.00 2.99
CA GLY A 179 -21.34 2.18 2.45
C GLY A 179 -21.43 2.37 0.93
N GLN A 180 -22.58 2.06 0.33
CA GLN A 180 -22.88 2.34 -1.08
C GLN A 180 -23.54 3.72 -1.27
N ALA A 181 -23.00 4.75 -0.59
CA ALA A 181 -23.51 6.11 -0.65
C ALA A 181 -23.45 6.66 -2.08
N TYR A 182 -24.56 7.22 -2.57
CA TYR A 182 -24.73 7.69 -3.95
C TYR A 182 -24.65 6.62 -5.06
N SER A 183 -24.37 5.35 -4.72
CA SER A 183 -24.37 4.26 -5.69
C SER A 183 -25.79 3.98 -6.18
N LYS A 184 -25.98 4.02 -7.50
CA LYS A 184 -27.24 3.59 -8.12
C LYS A 184 -27.35 2.07 -8.22
N THR A 185 -26.21 1.38 -8.33
CA THR A 185 -26.13 -0.07 -8.57
C THR A 185 -25.98 -0.89 -7.30
N ARG A 186 -25.61 -0.23 -6.19
CA ARG A 186 -25.13 -0.85 -4.93
C ARG A 186 -23.91 -1.76 -5.11
N LYS A 187 -23.17 -1.54 -6.20
CA LYS A 187 -21.97 -2.30 -6.59
C LYS A 187 -20.85 -1.36 -7.03
N THR A 188 -20.83 -0.14 -6.52
CA THR A 188 -19.86 0.88 -6.91
C THR A 188 -18.52 0.64 -6.21
N ILE A 189 -17.43 0.84 -6.95
CA ILE A 189 -16.07 0.92 -6.42
C ILE A 189 -15.79 2.38 -6.06
N TYR A 190 -15.38 2.62 -4.82
CA TYR A 190 -15.08 3.96 -4.31
C TYR A 190 -13.59 4.20 -4.32
N LEU A 191 -13.18 5.32 -4.91
CA LEU A 191 -11.81 5.82 -4.88
C LEU A 191 -11.81 7.27 -4.38
N SER A 192 -10.63 7.79 -4.04
CA SER A 192 -10.45 9.21 -3.71
C SER A 192 -9.19 9.77 -4.37
N PRO A 193 -9.18 11.01 -4.85
CA PRO A 193 -7.94 11.68 -5.26
C PRO A 193 -7.06 12.05 -4.05
N SER A 194 -7.62 12.07 -2.83
CA SER A 194 -6.88 12.31 -1.59
C SER A 194 -6.48 10.99 -0.94
N ILE A 195 -5.19 10.81 -0.71
CA ILE A 195 -4.71 9.65 0.05
C ILE A 195 -5.14 9.73 1.51
N GLU A 196 -5.19 10.92 2.11
CA GLU A 196 -5.59 11.07 3.52
C GLU A 196 -7.07 10.76 3.72
N TYR A 197 -7.94 11.12 2.76
CA TYR A 197 -9.34 10.73 2.78
C TYR A 197 -9.51 9.21 2.58
N ALA A 198 -8.85 8.62 1.58
CA ALA A 198 -8.89 7.17 1.36
C ALA A 198 -8.29 6.38 2.53
N ALA A 199 -7.34 6.97 3.26
CA ALA A 199 -6.71 6.41 4.44
C ALA A 199 -7.48 6.68 5.73
N PHE A 200 -8.70 7.23 5.68
CA PHE A 200 -9.47 7.40 6.90
C PHE A 200 -9.80 6.02 7.50
N PRO A 201 -9.76 5.83 8.84
CA PRO A 201 -9.87 4.50 9.44
C PRO A 201 -11.14 3.70 9.09
N VAL A 202 -12.25 4.37 8.73
CA VAL A 202 -13.46 3.69 8.25
C VAL A 202 -13.25 2.97 6.91
N TYR A 203 -12.31 3.43 6.08
CA TYR A 203 -11.99 2.84 4.77
C TYR A 203 -10.72 2.00 4.80
N ALA A 204 -9.72 2.41 5.57
CA ALA A 204 -8.44 1.71 5.69
C ALA A 204 -8.16 1.42 7.16
N ASN A 205 -8.58 0.25 7.65
CA ASN A 205 -8.37 -0.10 9.05
C ASN A 205 -6.88 -0.20 9.40
N MET A 206 -6.57 0.18 10.64
CA MET A 206 -5.28 -0.13 11.21
C MET A 206 -5.21 -1.60 11.61
N PHE A 207 -4.04 -2.21 11.48
CA PHE A 207 -3.77 -3.55 11.98
C PHE A 207 -2.45 -3.58 12.74
N PRO A 208 -2.33 -4.42 13.79
CA PRO A 208 -1.11 -4.53 14.55
C PRO A 208 0.01 -5.14 13.71
N LEU A 209 1.20 -4.55 13.76
CA LEU A 209 2.44 -5.09 13.19
C LEU A 209 3.17 -5.98 14.21
N ASP A 210 3.00 -5.69 15.50
CA ASP A 210 3.46 -6.50 16.62
C ASP A 210 2.56 -6.30 17.85
N GLU A 211 2.87 -6.97 18.95
CA GLU A 211 2.08 -6.96 20.19
C GLU A 211 2.09 -5.62 20.95
N LYS A 212 2.94 -4.65 20.57
CA LYS A 212 3.25 -3.47 21.39
C LYS A 212 3.07 -2.15 20.64
N ASN A 213 1.86 -1.60 20.69
CA ASN A 213 1.53 -0.25 20.23
C ASN A 213 2.17 0.11 18.89
N HIS A 214 2.08 -0.80 17.92
CA HIS A 214 2.74 -0.66 16.63
C HIS A 214 1.79 -1.18 15.57
N TRP A 215 1.30 -0.26 14.74
CA TRP A 215 0.27 -0.55 13.75
C TRP A 215 0.70 -0.08 12.38
N ALA A 216 0.00 -0.58 11.37
CA ALA A 216 0.07 -0.03 10.05
C ALA A 216 -1.31 0.13 9.42
N GLN A 217 -1.32 0.91 8.35
CA GLN A 217 -2.46 1.12 7.49
C GLN A 217 -2.02 0.94 6.04
N LEU A 218 -2.94 0.40 5.22
CA LEU A 218 -2.71 0.12 3.81
C LEU A 218 -3.73 0.83 2.93
N VAL A 219 -3.24 1.42 1.85
CA VAL A 219 -4.06 2.07 0.83
C VAL A 219 -3.54 1.66 -0.54
N LEU A 220 -4.42 1.39 -1.50
CA LEU A 220 -4.02 1.06 -2.86
C LEU A 220 -3.97 2.33 -3.70
N GLN A 221 -2.85 2.58 -4.35
CA GLN A 221 -2.75 3.60 -5.38
C GLN A 221 -3.21 3.02 -6.72
N CYS A 222 -4.16 3.69 -7.34
CA CYS A 222 -4.80 3.29 -8.58
C CYS A 222 -4.54 4.32 -9.69
N ARG A 223 -4.49 3.82 -10.93
CA ARG A 223 -4.68 4.61 -12.14
C ARG A 223 -6.12 4.45 -12.60
N VAL A 224 -6.76 5.57 -12.91
CA VAL A 224 -8.18 5.61 -13.23
C VAL A 224 -8.41 6.26 -14.58
N ARG A 225 -9.15 5.58 -15.48
CA ARG A 225 -9.42 6.10 -16.81
C ARG A 225 -10.13 7.46 -16.71
N PRO A 226 -9.62 8.51 -17.38
CA PRO A 226 -10.29 9.81 -17.40
C PRO A 226 -11.71 9.69 -17.92
N GLY A 227 -12.68 10.30 -17.23
CA GLY A 227 -14.10 10.27 -17.60
C GLY A 227 -14.87 9.01 -17.18
N ALA A 228 -14.21 8.00 -16.60
CA ALA A 228 -14.86 6.76 -16.17
C ALA A 228 -15.44 6.79 -14.74
N PHE A 229 -15.37 7.93 -14.07
CA PHE A 229 -15.81 8.08 -12.68
C PHE A 229 -16.76 9.27 -12.53
N GLN A 230 -17.66 9.17 -11.56
CA GLN A 230 -18.48 10.27 -11.09
C GLN A 230 -17.87 10.86 -9.81
N GLU A 231 -17.66 12.18 -9.80
CA GLU A 231 -17.20 12.91 -8.61
C GLU A 231 -18.37 13.23 -7.68
N MET A 232 -18.21 12.88 -6.41
CA MET A 232 -19.17 13.11 -5.35
C MET A 232 -18.52 13.81 -4.18
N ARG A 233 -19.35 14.44 -3.36
CA ARG A 233 -18.95 14.98 -2.05
C ARG A 233 -18.64 13.81 -1.11
N GLY A 234 -17.53 13.90 -0.38
CA GLY A 234 -17.15 12.94 0.65
C GLY A 234 -18.23 12.75 1.72
N SER A 235 -18.45 11.49 2.10
CA SER A 235 -19.45 11.02 3.05
C SER A 235 -19.01 11.03 4.53
N LEU A 236 -17.73 11.25 4.83
CA LEU A 236 -17.20 11.22 6.22
C LEU A 236 -17.44 12.47 7.08
N GLY A 237 -18.24 13.44 6.63
CA GLY A 237 -18.47 14.69 7.37
C GLY A 237 -19.36 14.54 8.62
N ASN A 238 -19.19 15.45 9.59
CA ASN A 238 -19.96 15.64 10.83
C ASN A 238 -19.93 14.49 11.86
N LYS A 239 -20.06 13.24 11.43
CA LYS A 239 -20.07 12.07 12.33
C LYS A 239 -18.67 11.60 12.69
N TYR A 240 -17.76 11.63 11.71
CA TYR A 240 -16.42 11.05 11.84
C TYR A 240 -15.32 12.09 11.82
N TRP A 241 -15.60 13.30 11.32
CA TRP A 241 -14.61 14.36 11.15
C TRP A 241 -15.23 15.75 11.36
N PRO A 242 -14.51 16.69 12.02
CA PRO A 242 -15.00 18.05 12.23
C PRO A 242 -15.27 18.76 10.89
N LYS A 243 -16.45 19.37 10.75
CA LYS A 243 -16.91 19.96 9.47
C LYS A 243 -16.01 21.06 8.92
N HIS A 244 -15.35 21.80 9.81
CA HIS A 244 -14.52 22.96 9.47
C HIS A 244 -13.04 22.58 9.23
N VAL A 245 -12.66 21.34 9.56
CA VAL A 245 -11.30 20.85 9.39
C VAL A 245 -11.22 20.10 8.07
N ARG A 246 -10.25 20.45 7.22
CA ARG A 246 -9.99 19.72 5.96
C ARG A 246 -9.38 18.35 6.23
N PHE A 247 -9.63 17.37 5.36
CA PHE A 247 -9.01 16.03 5.47
C PHE A 247 -7.56 16.00 4.98
N ASP A 248 -7.24 16.83 4.00
CA ASP A 248 -5.99 16.81 3.26
C ASP A 248 -5.63 18.25 2.91
N PRO A 249 -4.40 18.72 3.21
CA PRO A 249 -4.00 20.09 2.92
C PRO A 249 -4.07 20.45 1.43
N ASN A 250 -4.08 19.46 0.54
CA ASN A 250 -4.17 19.67 -0.91
C ASN A 250 -5.61 19.85 -1.41
N PHE A 251 -6.61 19.68 -0.55
CA PHE A 251 -8.03 19.78 -0.91
C PHE A 251 -8.75 20.73 0.06
N GLU A 252 -9.34 21.79 -0.47
CA GLU A 252 -9.98 22.83 0.33
C GLU A 252 -11.23 22.34 1.09
N SER A 253 -11.91 21.32 0.56
CA SER A 253 -13.14 20.80 1.13
C SER A 253 -13.34 19.31 0.80
N VAL A 254 -14.40 18.72 1.33
CA VAL A 254 -14.82 17.35 0.99
C VAL A 254 -15.46 17.22 -0.40
N SER A 255 -15.61 18.32 -1.15
CA SER A 255 -16.17 18.26 -2.51
C SER A 255 -15.22 17.53 -3.45
N GLY A 256 -15.73 16.55 -4.21
CA GLY A 256 -14.94 15.78 -5.17
C GLY A 256 -13.98 14.75 -4.57
N LEU A 257 -14.05 14.50 -3.26
CA LEU A 257 -13.19 13.51 -2.59
C LEU A 257 -13.67 12.05 -2.76
N GLU A 258 -14.87 11.82 -3.27
CA GLU A 258 -15.34 10.46 -3.60
C GLU A 258 -15.51 10.31 -5.10
N TRP A 259 -14.83 9.32 -5.68
CA TRP A 259 -14.95 8.93 -7.08
C TRP A 259 -15.67 7.59 -7.15
N LEU A 260 -16.79 7.56 -7.85
CA LEU A 260 -17.64 6.39 -8.00
C LEU A 260 -17.40 5.75 -9.37
N LEU A 261 -17.00 4.48 -9.37
CA LEU A 261 -16.69 3.70 -10.58
C LEU A 261 -17.54 2.44 -10.66
N GLU A 262 -18.03 2.15 -11.86
CA GLU A 262 -18.88 0.99 -12.13
C GLU A 262 -18.17 -0.12 -12.91
N SER A 263 -16.98 0.13 -13.43
CA SER A 263 -16.21 -0.84 -14.21
C SER A 263 -14.82 -1.06 -13.59
N PRO A 264 -14.48 -2.30 -13.19
CA PRO A 264 -13.13 -2.69 -12.81
C PRO A 264 -12.06 -2.39 -13.87
N ASP A 265 -12.42 -2.47 -15.16
CA ASP A 265 -11.48 -2.32 -16.28
C ASP A 265 -11.01 -0.87 -16.48
N ASP A 266 -11.65 0.08 -15.79
CA ASP A 266 -11.25 1.48 -15.75
C ASP A 266 -10.29 1.78 -14.60
N ILE A 267 -9.79 0.74 -13.91
CA ILE A 267 -8.92 0.84 -12.74
C ILE A 267 -7.72 -0.10 -12.89
N ALA A 268 -6.52 0.45 -12.79
CA ALA A 268 -5.29 -0.34 -12.63
C ALA A 268 -4.68 -0.08 -11.24
N VAL A 269 -4.54 -1.11 -10.42
CA VAL A 269 -3.85 -1.02 -9.12
C VAL A 269 -2.35 -1.02 -9.35
N VAL A 270 -1.70 0.13 -9.15
CA VAL A 270 -0.29 0.33 -9.51
C VAL A 270 0.67 0.42 -8.32
N GLY A 271 0.15 0.52 -7.11
CA GLY A 271 0.96 0.61 -5.91
C GLY A 271 0.20 0.24 -4.64
N LEU A 272 0.92 -0.34 -3.69
CA LEU A 272 0.49 -0.49 -2.31
C LEU A 272 1.19 0.58 -1.47
N MET A 273 0.39 1.45 -0.87
CA MET A 273 0.82 2.52 0.02
C MET A 273 0.74 2.03 1.46
N MET A 274 1.78 2.29 2.26
CA MET A 274 1.84 1.90 3.66
C MET A 274 2.28 3.05 4.56
N ARG A 275 1.67 3.12 5.75
CA ARG A 275 2.01 4.04 6.82
C ARG A 275 2.09 3.29 8.15
N GLU A 276 3.19 3.46 8.89
CA GLU A 276 3.38 2.93 10.25
C GLU A 276 2.88 3.93 11.30
N PHE A 277 2.41 3.42 12.44
CA PHE A 277 1.96 4.18 13.60
C PHE A 277 2.51 3.61 14.90
N GLY A 278 2.63 4.48 15.91
CA GLY A 278 3.09 4.14 17.24
C GLY A 278 4.57 4.44 17.47
N PRO A 279 5.09 4.25 18.71
CA PRO A 279 6.41 4.76 19.11
C PRO A 279 7.59 4.27 18.26
N LYS A 280 7.42 3.12 17.58
CA LYS A 280 8.41 2.47 16.70
C LYS A 280 8.31 2.88 15.22
N ALA A 281 7.32 3.70 14.85
CA ALA A 281 7.19 4.20 13.48
C ALA A 281 8.39 5.08 13.12
N ASP A 282 8.85 4.96 11.87
CA ASP A 282 9.94 5.77 11.34
C ASP A 282 9.46 7.21 11.08
N ALA A 283 9.73 8.11 12.02
CA ALA A 283 9.33 9.51 11.89
C ALA A 283 10.01 10.25 10.73
N ALA A 284 11.17 9.80 10.25
CA ALA A 284 11.80 10.40 9.09
C ALA A 284 11.00 10.13 7.80
N VAL A 285 10.25 9.03 7.79
CA VAL A 285 9.36 8.63 6.70
C VAL A 285 7.96 9.18 6.91
N HIS A 286 7.35 8.91 8.07
CA HIS A 286 5.91 9.10 8.32
C HIS A 286 5.56 10.36 9.11
N GLY A 287 6.57 11.07 9.64
CA GLY A 287 6.41 12.26 10.47
C GLY A 287 6.29 11.94 11.97
N GLU A 288 6.44 12.97 12.81
CA GLU A 288 6.41 12.78 14.27
C GLU A 288 5.01 12.48 14.81
N LEU A 289 3.96 12.96 14.15
CA LEU A 289 2.59 12.79 14.64
C LEU A 289 2.19 11.31 14.75
N VAL A 290 2.63 10.47 13.79
CA VAL A 290 2.27 9.03 13.82
C VAL A 290 2.86 8.29 15.02
N ARG A 291 3.96 8.79 15.61
CA ARG A 291 4.59 8.17 16.79
C ARG A 291 3.81 8.41 18.07
N LYS A 292 2.93 9.41 18.08
CA LYS A 292 2.07 9.74 19.21
C LYS A 292 0.84 8.84 19.30
N VAL A 293 0.53 8.08 18.24
CA VAL A 293 -0.59 7.12 18.26
C VAL A 293 -0.29 6.04 19.29
N CYS A 294 -1.26 5.79 20.16
CA CYS A 294 -1.26 4.70 21.12
C CYS A 294 -2.63 4.00 21.07
N GLU A 295 -2.78 2.88 21.79
CA GLU A 295 -4.06 2.15 21.81
C GLU A 295 -5.22 3.05 22.30
N GLY A 296 -4.95 3.96 23.24
CA GLY A 296 -5.97 4.85 23.81
C GLY A 296 -7.12 4.09 24.46
N ALA A 297 -8.20 4.81 24.80
CA ALA A 297 -9.40 4.19 25.38
C ALA A 297 -10.38 3.66 24.30
N GLN A 298 -10.30 4.20 23.08
CA GLN A 298 -11.21 3.89 21.99
C GLN A 298 -10.54 3.14 20.83
N GLY A 299 -9.24 2.85 20.94
CA GLY A 299 -8.44 2.24 19.89
C GLY A 299 -7.56 3.27 19.15
N PRO A 300 -6.51 2.79 18.45
CA PRO A 300 -5.50 3.63 17.79
C PRO A 300 -6.10 4.48 16.65
N GLU A 301 -7.17 4.00 16.02
CA GLU A 301 -7.87 4.69 14.93
C GLU A 301 -8.54 6.00 15.40
N PHE A 302 -9.15 5.98 16.59
CA PHE A 302 -9.74 7.17 17.20
C PHE A 302 -8.66 8.16 17.64
N GLU A 303 -7.57 7.65 18.23
CA GLU A 303 -6.46 8.50 18.64
C GLU A 303 -5.79 9.18 17.44
N TRP A 304 -5.58 8.43 16.34
CA TRP A 304 -5.08 9.01 15.09
C TRP A 304 -6.02 10.08 14.52
N THR A 305 -7.33 9.81 14.50
CA THR A 305 -8.34 10.77 14.03
C THR A 305 -8.27 12.08 14.83
N ARG A 306 -8.18 11.98 16.15
CA ARG A 306 -8.06 13.13 17.07
C ARG A 306 -6.76 13.91 16.83
N LEU A 307 -5.62 13.22 16.78
CA LEU A 307 -4.31 13.82 16.54
C LEU A 307 -4.25 14.54 15.19
N ARG A 308 -4.84 13.94 14.15
CA ARG A 308 -4.82 14.50 12.80
C ARG A 308 -5.76 15.68 12.65
N ALA A 309 -6.92 15.68 13.31
CA ALA A 309 -7.81 16.83 13.34
C ALA A 309 -7.11 18.04 13.98
N ALA A 310 -6.47 17.84 15.14
CA ALA A 310 -5.74 18.88 15.86
C ALA A 310 -4.51 19.45 15.11
N GLU A 311 -3.95 18.71 14.15
CA GLU A 311 -2.84 19.22 13.31
C GLU A 311 -3.33 20.20 12.23
N TYR A 312 -4.60 20.13 11.85
CA TYR A 312 -5.19 20.95 10.79
C TYR A 312 -6.11 22.07 11.30
N GLU A 313 -6.41 22.09 12.60
CA GLU A 313 -7.02 23.23 13.30
C GLU A 313 -6.04 24.40 13.39
#